data_AF-A0A483V5D6-F1
#
_entry.id   AF-A0A483V5D6-F1
#
_cell.length_a   1.000
_cell.length_b   1.000
_cell.length_c   1.000
_cell.angle_alpha   90.00
_cell.angle_beta   90.00
_cell.angle_gamma   90.00
#
_symmetry.space_group_name_H-M   'P 1'
#
loop_
_entity.id
_entity.type
_entity.pdbx_description
1 polymer ?
#
loop_
_entity_poly.entity_id
_entity_poly.type
_entity_poly.pdbx_seq_one_letter_code
_entity_poly.pdbx_strand_id
1 'polypeptide(L)' 'TVRLHWTDQPYIWHINDGQEVFAVMDGQVAMHVKVDGEEQIIMLNAGDIFYAGVGCEHVAHPQGAARILVIEKEGSV' A
#
# COMPACT_ATOMS: atom_id res chain seq x y z
N THR A 1 -6.82 -6.81 -10.85
CA THR A 1 -7.14 -5.51 -11.48
C THR A 1 -5.93 -4.59 -11.43
N VAL A 2 -5.95 -3.52 -12.22
CA VAL A 2 -5.00 -2.41 -12.13
C VAL A 2 -5.80 -1.15 -11.84
N ARG A 3 -5.49 -0.45 -10.75
CA ARG A 3 -6.22 0.73 -10.30
C ARG A 3 -5.24 1.88 -10.03
N LEU A 4 -5.58 3.09 -10.46
CA LEU A 4 -4.86 4.29 -10.08
C LEU A 4 -5.71 5.04 -9.05
N HIS A 5 -5.17 5.19 -7.85
CA HIS A 5 -5.83 5.87 -6.73
C HIS A 5 -5.22 7.26 -6.54
N TRP A 6 -6.08 8.23 -6.24
CA TRP A 6 -5.70 9.52 -5.71
C TRP A 6 -6.43 9.71 -4.39
N THR A 7 -5.67 9.78 -3.31
CA THR A 7 -6.20 9.97 -1.97
C THR A 7 -5.20 10.71 -1.09
N ASP A 8 -5.71 11.45 -0.12
CA ASP A 8 -4.97 11.98 1.04
C ASP A 8 -5.42 11.32 2.35
N GLN A 9 -6.36 10.36 2.27
CA GLN A 9 -6.89 9.62 3.40
C GLN A 9 -6.21 8.25 3.52
N PRO A 10 -5.98 7.77 4.76
CA PRO A 10 -5.50 6.41 5.00
C PRO A 10 -6.43 5.35 4.41
N TYR A 11 -5.82 4.24 3.99
CA TYR A 11 -6.53 3.03 3.61
C TYR A 11 -7.05 2.29 4.86
N ILE A 12 -7.76 1.19 4.65
CA ILE A 12 -8.18 0.30 5.73
C ILE A 12 -7.11 -0.77 5.91
N TRP A 13 -6.83 -1.12 7.16
CA TRP A 13 -5.94 -2.24 7.48
C TRP A 13 -6.50 -3.55 6.91
N HIS A 14 -5.70 -4.27 6.13
CA HIS A 14 -6.11 -5.52 5.53
C HIS A 14 -4.98 -6.54 5.49
N ILE A 15 -5.38 -7.80 5.29
CA ILE A 15 -4.48 -8.94 5.11
C ILE A 15 -4.62 -9.40 3.68
N ASN A 16 -3.50 -9.47 2.95
CA ASN A 16 -3.54 -9.83 1.55
C ASN A 16 -3.91 -11.29 1.31
N ASP A 17 -5.00 -11.51 0.57
CA ASP A 17 -5.44 -12.83 0.08
C ASP A 17 -4.79 -13.21 -1.26
N GLY A 18 -4.04 -12.27 -1.85
CA GLY A 18 -3.40 -12.37 -3.15
C GLY A 18 -2.09 -11.58 -3.19
N GLN A 19 -1.45 -11.57 -4.36
CA GLN A 19 -0.29 -10.71 -4.59
C GLN A 19 -0.73 -9.29 -4.91
N GLU A 20 -0.03 -8.32 -4.35
CA GLU A 20 -0.30 -6.91 -4.57
C GLU A 20 1.00 -6.11 -4.73
N VAL A 21 0.95 -5.12 -5.62
CA VAL A 21 2.03 -4.16 -5.85
C VAL A 21 1.47 -2.75 -5.73
N PHE A 22 2.09 -1.96 -4.85
CA PHE A 22 1.91 -0.52 -4.73
C PHE A 22 3.08 0.20 -5.37
N ALA A 23 2.82 1.06 -6.36
CA ALA A 23 3.81 1.98 -6.90
C ALA A 23 3.38 3.41 -6.63
N VAL A 24 4.20 4.17 -5.88
CA VAL A 24 3.93 5.58 -5.62
C VAL A 24 4.35 6.37 -6.84
N MET A 25 3.38 6.92 -7.56
CA MET A 25 3.61 7.68 -8.78
C MET A 25 3.93 9.15 -8.49
N ASP A 26 3.36 9.69 -7.42
CA ASP A 26 3.58 11.06 -6.94
C ASP A 26 3.15 11.18 -5.46
N GLY A 27 3.79 12.09 -4.73
CA GLY A 27 3.61 12.23 -3.27
C GLY A 27 4.43 11.22 -2.46
N GLN A 28 3.98 10.97 -1.22
CA GLN A 28 4.65 10.10 -0.26
C GLN A 28 3.62 9.28 0.54
N VAL A 29 3.94 8.03 0.86
CA VAL A 29 3.07 7.11 1.60
C VAL A 29 3.86 6.43 2.73
N ALA A 30 3.37 6.55 3.95
CA ALA A 30 3.82 5.72 5.07
C ALA A 30 3.09 4.39 4.99
N MET A 31 3.80 3.33 4.66
CA MET A 31 3.24 1.98 4.66
C MET A 31 3.48 1.35 6.02
N HIS A 32 2.42 1.18 6.80
CA HIS A 32 2.47 0.46 8.05
C HIS A 32 2.31 -1.03 7.74
N VAL A 33 3.25 -1.86 8.19
CA VAL A 33 3.25 -3.31 7.96
C VAL A 33 3.42 -4.03 9.29
N LYS A 34 2.82 -5.22 9.43
CA LYS A 34 3.06 -6.06 10.61
C LYS A 34 3.98 -7.21 10.27
N VAL A 35 5.10 -7.30 10.97
CA VAL A 35 6.11 -8.34 10.81
C VAL A 35 6.36 -8.96 12.19
N ASP A 36 6.19 -10.27 12.30
CA ASP A 36 6.35 -11.02 13.56
C ASP A 36 5.52 -10.46 14.73
N GLY A 37 4.37 -9.87 14.42
CA GLY A 37 3.47 -9.28 15.40
C GLY A 37 3.77 -7.82 15.76
N GLU A 38 4.88 -7.27 15.30
CA GLU A 38 5.29 -5.88 15.51
C GLU A 38 4.97 -5.01 14.29
N GLU A 39 4.49 -3.80 14.54
CA GLU A 39 4.23 -2.82 13.50
C GLU A 39 5.51 -2.09 13.12
N GLN A 40 5.79 -2.04 11.81
CA GLN A 40 6.90 -1.32 11.21
C GLN A 40 6.36 -0.31 10.20
N ILE A 41 7.07 0.80 10.03
CA ILE A 41 6.69 1.84 9.07
C ILE A 41 7.77 1.93 7.99
N ILE A 42 7.35 1.73 6.75
CA ILE A 42 8.19 1.86 5.56
C ILE A 42 7.77 3.13 4.84
N MET A 43 8.70 4.07 4.68
CA MET A 43 8.42 5.27 3.90
C MET A 43 8.66 5.07 2.41
N LEU A 44 7.61 5.27 1.62
CA LEU A 44 7.63 5.20 0.16
C LEU A 44 7.52 6.62 -0.42
N ASN A 45 8.49 6.98 -1.26
CA ASN A 45 8.50 8.22 -2.02
C ASN A 45 8.04 7.95 -3.46
N ALA A 46 7.79 9.02 -4.23
CA ALA A 46 7.53 8.89 -5.66
C ALA A 46 8.65 8.10 -6.36
N GLY A 47 8.27 7.06 -7.09
CA GLY A 47 9.16 6.10 -7.75
C GLY A 47 9.39 4.81 -6.96
N ASP A 48 9.11 4.78 -5.65
CA ASP A 48 9.25 3.58 -4.84
C ASP A 48 8.12 2.59 -5.10
N ILE A 49 8.46 1.30 -4.97
CA ILE A 49 7.55 0.18 -5.15
C ILE A 49 7.53 -0.64 -3.86
N PHE A 50 6.33 -0.96 -3.40
CA PHE A 50 6.09 -1.88 -2.30
C PHE A 50 5.35 -3.12 -2.80
N TYR A 51 5.87 -4.29 -2.46
CA TYR A 51 5.28 -5.57 -2.79
C TYR A 51 4.72 -6.22 -1.53
N ALA A 52 3.41 -6.49 -1.53
CA ALA A 52 2.72 -7.19 -0.47
C ALA A 52 2.31 -8.59 -0.95
N GLY A 53 3.00 -9.60 -0.41
CA GLY A 53 2.67 -11.00 -0.65
C GLY A 53 1.42 -11.46 0.10
N VAL A 54 0.97 -12.68 -0.18
CA VAL A 54 -0.14 -13.32 0.55
C VAL A 54 0.20 -13.39 2.04
N GLY A 55 -0.74 -12.98 2.89
CA GLY A 55 -0.58 -12.93 4.35
C GLY A 55 0.12 -11.68 4.88
N CYS A 56 0.55 -10.76 4.01
CA CYS A 56 1.05 -9.46 4.46
C CYS A 56 -0.10 -8.67 5.09
N GLU A 57 0.10 -8.18 6.31
CA GLU A 57 -0.81 -7.25 6.96
C GLU A 57 -0.24 -5.84 6.84
N HIS A 58 -0.99 -4.93 6.22
CA HIS A 58 -0.53 -3.55 6.04
C HIS A 58 -1.67 -2.54 5.92
N VAL A 59 -1.30 -1.26 6.04
CA VAL A 59 -2.15 -0.12 5.72
C VAL A 59 -1.32 1.03 5.15
N ALA A 60 -1.79 1.61 4.05
CA ALA A 60 -1.15 2.76 3.41
C ALA A 60 -1.68 4.07 4.00
N HIS A 61 -0.78 4.93 4.48
CA HIS A 61 -1.07 6.25 5.02
C HIS A 61 -0.42 7.33 4.15
N PRO A 62 -1.15 7.93 3.19
CA PRO A 62 -0.65 9.06 2.41
C PRO A 62 -0.19 10.22 3.30
N GLN A 63 0.96 10.82 3.00
CA GLN A 63 1.49 11.99 3.70
C GLN A 63 1.04 13.26 2.96
N GLY A 64 -0.27 13.48 2.95
CA GLY A 64 -0.95 14.43 2.05
C GLY A 64 -1.44 13.74 0.77
N ALA A 65 -1.73 14.51 -0.28
CA ALA A 65 -2.22 13.94 -1.53
C ALA A 65 -1.15 13.08 -2.22
N ALA A 66 -1.47 11.79 -2.44
CA ALA A 66 -0.61 10.86 -3.15
C ALA A 66 -1.33 10.25 -4.37
N ARG A 67 -0.56 9.87 -5.39
CA ARG A 67 -1.01 9.12 -6.57
C ARG A 67 -0.36 7.76 -6.56
N ILE A 68 -1.17 6.72 -6.52
CA ILE A 68 -0.72 5.36 -6.24
C ILE A 68 -1.29 4.44 -7.30
N LEU A 69 -0.41 3.71 -8.00
CA LEU A 69 -0.81 2.61 -8.87
C LEU A 69 -0.83 1.33 -8.05
N VAL A 70 -1.98 0.67 -8.00
CA VAL A 70 -2.18 -0.61 -7.31
C VAL A 70 -2.45 -1.69 -8.36
N ILE A 71 -1.68 -2.77 -8.28
CA ILE A 71 -1.86 -3.98 -9.10
C ILE A 71 -2.13 -5.12 -8.15
N GLU A 72 -3.30 -5.74 -8.28
CA GLU A 72 -3.79 -6.69 -7.28
C GLU A 72 -4.75 -7.70 -7.91
N LYS A 73 -5.22 -8.66 -7.14
CA LYS A 73 -6.25 -9.61 -7.58
C LYS A 73 -7.60 -8.90 -7.69
N GLU A 74 -8.46 -9.31 -8.63
CA GLU A 74 -9.81 -8.75 -8.65
C GLU A 74 -10.59 -9.15 -7.37
N GLY A 75 -11.18 -8.16 -6.70
CA GLY A 75 -11.94 -8.37 -5.46
C GLY A 75 -11.11 -8.38 -4.18
N SER A 76 -9.80 -8.11 -4.23
CA SER A 76 -9.03 -7.76 -3.03
C SER A 76 -9.45 -6.38 -2.50
N VAL A 77 -9.34 -6.25 -1.17
CA VAL A 77 -9.83 -5.13 -0.34
C VAL A 77 -8.74 -4.09 -0.16
#